data_AF-A0A0G0Z1D0-F1
#
_entry.id   AF-A0A0G0Z1D0-F1
#
_cell.length_a   1.000
_cell.length_b   1.000
_cell.length_c   1.000
_cell.angle_alpha   90.00
_cell.angle_beta   90.00
_cell.angle_gamma   90.00
#
_symmetry.space_group_name_H-M   'P 1'
#
loop_
_entity.id
_entity.type
_entity.pdbx_description
1 polymer ?
#
loop_
_entity_poly.entity_id
_entity_poly.type
_entity_poly.pdbx_seq_one_letter_code
_entity_poly.pdbx_strand_id
1 'polypeptide(L)'
;MKKLIEKINLVLFGVMVPAVILRLFNLGYSDYQGDEIKALFLPGDGQNFFSYLLDQRKGPVQFLITFLLKFINPDYTNQLLIRLPFALAGILSVFFLYKLVEMHFGKRTALLSALLLGSNGFFVAFSRIVQYQSFTILFMVLALYMLTLSVKRSEYKHKGMISHYDAVFILPFVMYLMSVWLKRNFKKDPRALKTLIISLTVSAALLLAFYIPFVLSISESTLSYWSGRISGDVSAKISSSKYLFSVYQPIYVVHFYVLASLLGLAFLYYKAYGVKLPKKIAFKSAASLVFYTFRLYGVAGLHPGNPHICVYFAGNNYHGHRFGRHGRLPDRKTSRNGFRLGIPSHIIFNLYVYFCPELRRFC
;
A
#
# COMPACT_ATOMS: atom_id res chain seq x y z
N MET A 1 29.38 16.32 -10.16
CA MET A 1 28.79 16.25 -8.80
C MET A 1 27.94 17.47 -8.43
N LYS A 2 28.40 18.73 -8.57
CA LYS A 2 27.59 19.94 -8.27
C LYS A 2 26.21 19.99 -8.97
N LYS A 3 26.14 19.69 -10.28
CA LYS A 3 24.87 19.59 -11.03
C LYS A 3 23.92 18.47 -10.55
N LEU A 4 24.46 17.42 -9.94
CA LEU A 4 23.67 16.31 -9.39
C LEU A 4 23.06 16.71 -8.03
N ILE A 5 23.85 17.41 -7.22
CA ILE A 5 23.47 17.94 -5.90
C ILE A 5 22.48 19.10 -6.03
N GLU A 6 22.63 20.00 -7.01
CA GLU A 6 21.67 21.09 -7.29
C GLU A 6 20.28 20.59 -7.72
N LYS A 7 20.22 19.39 -8.32
CA LYS A 7 18.95 18.74 -8.70
C LYS A 7 18.28 18.00 -7.55
N ILE A 8 19.08 17.54 -6.58
CA ILE A 8 18.56 16.94 -5.36
C ILE A 8 18.03 18.09 -4.50
N ASN A 9 16.71 18.19 -4.44
CA ASN A 9 16.04 19.09 -3.53
C ASN A 9 16.46 18.72 -2.09
N LEU A 10 17.46 19.43 -1.54
CA LEU A 10 18.07 19.16 -0.23
C LEU A 10 17.03 19.02 0.88
N VAL A 11 15.92 19.78 0.76
CA VAL A 11 14.80 19.72 1.70
C VAL A 11 14.00 18.41 1.56
N LEU A 12 13.78 17.92 0.35
CA LEU A 12 13.17 16.59 0.15
C LEU A 12 14.09 15.50 0.67
N PHE A 13 15.40 15.61 0.43
CA PHE A 13 16.37 14.68 0.99
C PHE A 13 16.30 14.66 2.52
N GLY A 14 16.24 15.83 3.16
CA GLY A 14 16.05 15.96 4.61
C GLY A 14 14.77 15.33 5.15
N VAL A 15 13.69 15.25 4.36
CA VAL A 15 12.45 14.55 4.74
C VAL A 15 12.52 13.04 4.48
N MET A 16 13.17 12.63 3.39
CA MET A 16 13.27 11.22 3.01
C MET A 16 14.24 10.44 3.90
N VAL A 17 15.32 11.05 4.37
CA VAL A 17 16.31 10.40 5.24
C VAL A 17 15.66 9.83 6.52
N PRO A 18 14.90 10.62 7.32
CA PRO A 18 14.16 10.07 8.46
C PRO A 18 13.17 8.97 8.06
N ALA A 19 12.45 9.13 6.95
CA ALA A 19 11.48 8.13 6.49
C ALA A 19 12.14 6.78 6.15
N VAL A 20 13.37 6.81 5.62
CA VAL A 20 14.20 5.63 5.32
C VAL A 20 14.74 5.03 6.62
N ILE A 21 15.36 5.83 7.49
CA ILE A 21 15.93 5.38 8.76
C ILE A 21 14.85 4.69 9.60
N LEU A 22 13.70 5.32 9.78
CA LEU A 22 12.60 4.77 10.59
C LEU A 22 12.11 3.41 10.08
N ARG A 23 12.25 3.11 8.79
CA ARG A 23 11.78 1.86 8.17
C ARG A 23 12.85 0.79 8.06
N LEU A 24 14.12 1.16 7.94
CA LEU A 24 15.22 0.20 7.76
C LEU A 24 16.03 -0.05 9.04
N PHE A 25 15.98 0.87 10.02
CA PHE A 25 16.75 0.74 11.24
C PHE A 25 16.34 -0.53 12.00
N ASN A 26 17.29 -1.46 12.14
CA ASN A 26 17.10 -2.73 12.84
C ASN A 26 15.93 -3.58 12.32
N LEU A 27 15.72 -3.59 11.00
CA LEU A 27 14.55 -4.23 10.37
C LEU A 27 14.48 -5.77 10.59
N GLY A 28 15.64 -6.43 10.66
CA GLY A 28 15.74 -7.88 10.85
C GLY A 28 15.87 -8.35 12.30
N TYR A 29 15.69 -7.47 13.28
CA TYR A 29 16.03 -7.79 14.67
C TYR A 29 15.10 -8.77 15.37
N SER A 30 13.80 -8.66 15.13
CA SER A 30 12.80 -9.50 15.77
C SER A 30 12.43 -10.68 14.89
N ASP A 31 12.07 -11.81 15.51
CA ASP A 31 11.36 -12.89 14.85
C ASP A 31 10.04 -12.42 14.23
N TYR A 32 9.43 -13.24 13.38
CA TYR A 32 8.13 -12.93 12.78
C TYR A 32 7.07 -12.80 13.86
N GLN A 33 6.30 -11.71 13.79
CA GLN A 33 5.31 -11.35 14.79
C GLN A 33 3.90 -11.48 14.22
N GLY A 34 3.00 -12.06 15.02
CA GLY A 34 1.57 -12.13 14.74
C GLY A 34 1.25 -12.66 13.34
N ASP A 35 0.71 -11.78 12.50
CA ASP A 35 0.19 -12.14 11.17
C ASP A 35 1.27 -12.20 10.07
N GLU A 36 2.55 -11.92 10.37
CA GLU A 36 3.65 -12.02 9.40
C GLU A 36 3.81 -13.46 8.86
N ILE A 37 3.69 -14.47 9.73
CA ILE A 37 3.82 -15.88 9.34
C ILE A 37 2.72 -16.26 8.33
N LYS A 38 1.51 -15.74 8.52
CA LYS A 38 0.37 -15.97 7.61
C LYS A 38 0.52 -15.25 6.27
N ALA A 39 1.50 -14.36 6.13
CA ALA A 39 1.80 -13.70 4.87
C ALA A 39 2.90 -14.41 4.07
N LEU A 40 3.62 -15.36 4.68
CA LEU A 40 4.63 -16.17 4.02
C LEU A 40 3.98 -17.17 3.05
N PHE A 41 4.73 -17.62 2.05
CA PHE A 41 4.30 -18.67 1.13
C PHE A 41 4.70 -20.05 1.68
N LEU A 42 3.76 -20.66 2.41
CA LEU A 42 3.90 -21.97 3.07
C LEU A 42 2.85 -22.95 2.53
N PRO A 43 3.01 -23.45 1.29
CA PRO A 43 2.06 -24.38 0.69
C PRO A 43 2.06 -25.73 1.43
N GLY A 44 0.89 -26.37 1.48
CA GLY A 44 0.76 -27.75 1.92
C GLY A 44 1.42 -28.73 0.95
N ASP A 45 1.54 -30.00 1.37
CA ASP A 45 2.18 -31.05 0.58
C ASP A 45 1.51 -31.20 -0.80
N GLY A 46 2.30 -31.07 -1.86
CA GLY A 46 1.82 -31.14 -3.25
C GLY A 46 0.99 -29.95 -3.73
N GLN A 47 0.77 -28.93 -2.89
CA GLN A 47 -0.02 -27.75 -3.27
C GLN A 47 0.80 -26.84 -4.20
N ASN A 48 0.22 -26.49 -5.35
CA ASN A 48 0.84 -25.57 -6.29
C ASN A 48 0.62 -24.11 -5.87
N PHE A 49 1.36 -23.19 -6.49
CA PHE A 49 1.30 -21.76 -6.14
C PHE A 49 -0.11 -21.16 -6.35
N PHE A 50 -0.79 -21.52 -7.44
CA PHE A 50 -2.10 -20.96 -7.76
C PHE A 50 -3.19 -21.46 -6.81
N SER A 51 -3.22 -22.75 -6.49
CA SER A 51 -4.17 -23.30 -5.51
C SER A 51 -3.90 -22.70 -4.13
N TYR A 52 -2.64 -22.54 -3.74
CA TYR A 52 -2.29 -21.84 -2.51
C TYR A 52 -2.85 -20.41 -2.48
N LEU A 53 -2.69 -19.64 -3.56
CA LEU A 53 -3.21 -18.26 -3.63
C LEU A 53 -4.74 -18.20 -3.51
N LEU A 54 -5.46 -19.13 -4.12
CA LEU A 54 -6.92 -19.18 -4.09
C LEU A 54 -7.46 -19.53 -2.70
N ASP A 55 -6.69 -20.25 -1.88
CA ASP A 55 -7.05 -20.59 -0.50
C ASP A 55 -6.86 -19.42 0.48
N GLN A 56 -6.18 -18.34 0.06
CA GLN A 56 -5.86 -17.22 0.95
C GLN A 56 -7.03 -16.25 1.12
N ARG A 57 -7.22 -15.78 2.35
CA ARG A 57 -8.22 -14.75 2.70
C ARG A 57 -7.76 -13.31 2.41
N LYS A 58 -6.49 -13.12 2.03
CA LYS A 58 -5.84 -11.82 1.79
C LYS A 58 -5.38 -11.73 0.34
N GLY A 59 -5.21 -10.50 -0.15
CA GLY A 59 -4.82 -10.25 -1.55
C GLY A 59 -3.49 -10.89 -1.94
N PRO A 60 -3.29 -11.20 -3.23
CA PRO A 60 -2.21 -12.06 -3.70
C PRO A 60 -0.82 -11.42 -3.60
N VAL A 61 -0.71 -10.09 -3.53
CA VAL A 61 0.57 -9.38 -3.62
C VAL A 61 1.56 -9.81 -2.55
N GLN A 62 1.14 -9.97 -1.29
CA GLN A 62 2.06 -10.35 -0.22
C GLN A 62 2.65 -11.75 -0.46
N PHE A 63 1.82 -12.68 -0.94
CA PHE A 63 2.21 -14.05 -1.18
C PHE A 63 3.11 -14.18 -2.41
N LEU A 64 2.84 -13.39 -3.45
CA LEU A 64 3.70 -13.30 -4.63
C LEU A 64 5.10 -12.82 -4.25
N ILE A 65 5.21 -11.79 -3.42
CA ILE A 65 6.51 -11.29 -2.94
C ILE A 65 7.24 -12.37 -2.13
N THR A 66 6.56 -13.01 -1.17
CA THR A 66 7.20 -14.04 -0.34
C THR A 66 7.53 -15.32 -1.12
N PHE A 67 6.78 -15.64 -2.17
CA PHE A 67 7.08 -16.73 -3.10
C PHE A 67 8.36 -16.44 -3.87
N LEU A 68 8.52 -15.22 -4.41
CA LEU A 68 9.73 -14.80 -5.10
C LEU A 68 10.95 -14.83 -4.17
N LEU A 69 10.80 -14.42 -2.92
CA LEU A 69 11.88 -14.46 -1.93
C LEU A 69 12.27 -15.89 -1.52
N LYS A 70 11.36 -16.87 -1.67
CA LYS A 70 11.64 -18.27 -1.38
C LYS A 70 12.77 -18.84 -2.25
N PHE A 71 12.97 -18.31 -3.46
CA PHE A 71 14.10 -18.68 -4.32
C PHE A 71 15.47 -18.26 -3.75
N ILE A 72 15.50 -17.26 -2.88
CA ILE A 72 16.73 -16.71 -2.29
C ILE A 72 16.91 -17.20 -0.86
N ASN A 73 15.82 -17.29 -0.09
CA ASN A 73 15.82 -17.76 1.29
C ASN A 73 14.64 -18.72 1.51
N PRO A 74 14.82 -20.02 1.17
CA PRO A 74 13.74 -21.02 1.18
C PRO A 74 13.06 -21.19 2.54
N ASP A 75 13.83 -21.06 3.61
CA ASP A 75 13.39 -21.33 4.99
C ASP A 75 12.91 -20.05 5.71
N TYR A 76 12.89 -18.90 5.04
CA TYR A 76 12.52 -17.60 5.62
C TYR A 76 13.30 -17.20 6.89
N THR A 77 14.50 -17.74 7.08
CA THR A 77 15.37 -17.48 8.24
C THR A 77 15.95 -16.08 8.30
N ASN A 78 15.95 -15.34 7.18
CA ASN A 78 16.49 -13.98 7.11
C ASN A 78 15.36 -12.93 7.15
N GLN A 79 14.98 -12.50 8.35
CA GLN A 79 13.87 -11.57 8.56
C GLN A 79 14.10 -10.21 7.89
N LEU A 80 15.36 -9.74 7.81
CA LEU A 80 15.70 -8.51 7.09
C LEU A 80 15.33 -8.64 5.62
N LEU A 81 15.76 -9.72 4.97
CA LEU A 81 15.51 -9.95 3.55
C LEU A 81 14.00 -10.04 3.27
N ILE A 82 13.23 -10.70 4.15
CA ILE A 82 11.80 -10.88 3.94
C ILE A 82 11.02 -9.58 4.16
N ARG A 83 11.41 -8.76 5.14
CA ARG A 83 10.75 -7.46 5.42
C ARG A 83 11.19 -6.34 4.48
N LEU A 84 12.36 -6.46 3.83
CA LEU A 84 12.94 -5.40 3.01
C LEU A 84 12.00 -4.92 1.88
N PRO A 85 11.35 -5.78 1.08
CA PRO A 85 10.44 -5.32 0.03
C PRO A 85 9.25 -4.49 0.56
N PHE A 86 8.73 -4.84 1.74
CA PHE A 86 7.64 -4.13 2.39
C PHE A 86 8.09 -2.76 2.93
N ALA A 87 9.30 -2.70 3.50
CA ALA A 87 9.90 -1.45 3.94
C ALA A 87 10.17 -0.51 2.77
N LEU A 88 10.69 -1.04 1.66
CA LEU A 88 10.88 -0.30 0.42
C LEU A 88 9.56 0.21 -0.15
N ALA A 89 8.49 -0.60 -0.15
CA ALA A 89 7.17 -0.15 -0.57
C ALA A 89 6.65 1.01 0.28
N GLY A 90 6.88 0.98 1.60
CA GLY A 90 6.58 2.07 2.50
C GLY A 90 7.38 3.35 2.21
N ILE A 91 8.68 3.23 1.93
CA ILE A 91 9.54 4.37 1.55
C ILE A 91 9.08 4.99 0.23
N LEU A 92 8.82 4.16 -0.78
CA LEU A 92 8.35 4.61 -2.09
C LEU A 92 6.99 5.30 -1.99
N SER A 93 6.11 4.85 -1.09
CA SER A 93 4.83 5.49 -0.83
C SER A 93 5.00 6.95 -0.39
N VAL A 94 5.98 7.24 0.48
CA VAL A 94 6.30 8.60 0.92
C VAL A 94 6.78 9.47 -0.24
N PHE A 95 7.67 8.93 -1.07
CA PHE A 95 8.20 9.63 -2.23
C PHE A 95 7.11 9.95 -3.27
N PHE A 96 6.28 8.98 -3.64
CA PHE A 96 5.22 9.21 -4.62
C PHE A 96 4.11 10.09 -4.06
N LEU A 97 3.87 10.09 -2.73
CA LEU A 97 2.95 11.03 -2.12
C LEU A 97 3.47 12.46 -2.26
N TYR A 98 4.77 12.69 -2.00
CA TYR A 98 5.41 13.99 -2.25
C TYR A 98 5.15 14.43 -3.70
N LYS A 99 5.41 13.56 -4.68
CA LYS A 99 5.25 13.89 -6.11
C LYS A 99 3.81 14.20 -6.48
N LEU A 100 2.86 13.41 -5.98
CA LEU A 100 1.43 13.63 -6.20
C LEU A 100 0.98 14.99 -5.63
N VAL A 101 1.34 15.29 -4.39
CA VAL A 101 0.95 16.54 -3.71
C VAL A 101 1.64 17.75 -4.34
N GLU A 102 2.91 17.62 -4.74
CA GLU A 102 3.69 18.67 -5.40
C GLU A 102 3.00 19.15 -6.67
N MET A 103 2.49 18.21 -7.48
CA MET A 103 1.78 18.55 -8.72
C MET A 103 0.50 19.35 -8.47
N HIS A 104 -0.23 19.12 -7.38
CA HIS A 104 -1.54 19.74 -7.13
C HIS A 104 -1.48 20.97 -6.23
N PHE A 105 -0.54 21.02 -5.28
CA PHE A 105 -0.53 21.99 -4.18
C PHE A 105 0.83 22.62 -3.93
N GLY A 106 1.83 22.32 -4.76
CA GLY A 106 3.17 22.88 -4.69
C GLY A 106 4.07 22.21 -3.64
N LYS A 107 5.35 22.60 -3.71
CA LYS A 107 6.47 21.95 -2.99
C LYS A 107 6.36 22.01 -1.46
N ARG A 108 5.92 23.14 -0.88
CA ARG A 108 5.80 23.27 0.59
C ARG A 108 4.79 22.28 1.17
N THR A 109 3.62 22.21 0.54
CA THR A 109 2.55 21.26 0.91
C THR A 109 3.03 19.83 0.79
N ALA A 110 3.73 19.51 -0.31
CA ALA A 110 4.28 18.18 -0.57
C ALA A 110 5.29 17.73 0.48
N LEU A 111 6.21 18.63 0.88
CA LEU A 111 7.20 18.34 1.93
C LEU A 111 6.52 18.02 3.26
N LEU A 112 5.50 18.78 3.64
CA LEU A 112 4.77 18.55 4.88
C LEU A 112 3.96 17.25 4.81
N SER A 113 3.28 16.95 3.70
CA SER A 113 2.57 15.69 3.52
C SER A 113 3.51 14.48 3.59
N ALA A 114 4.69 14.58 2.96
CA ALA A 114 5.71 13.53 3.01
C ALA A 114 6.30 13.36 4.41
N LEU A 115 6.54 14.45 5.14
CA LEU A 115 6.99 14.40 6.53
C LEU A 115 5.94 13.73 7.42
N LEU A 116 4.67 14.13 7.30
CA LEU A 116 3.57 13.56 8.07
C LEU A 116 3.40 12.07 7.80
N LEU A 117 3.45 11.62 6.53
CA LEU A 117 3.36 10.19 6.20
C LEU A 117 4.64 9.43 6.62
N GLY A 118 5.80 10.04 6.40
CA GLY A 118 7.11 9.44 6.65
C GLY A 118 7.38 9.18 8.13
N SER A 119 6.89 10.06 9.01
CA SER A 119 7.04 9.97 10.47
C SER A 119 5.86 9.32 11.19
N ASN A 120 4.78 8.98 10.48
CA ASN A 120 3.60 8.39 11.08
C ASN A 120 3.88 6.98 11.62
N GLY A 121 3.74 6.78 12.93
CA GLY A 121 4.07 5.52 13.60
C GLY A 121 3.33 4.30 13.05
N PHE A 122 2.07 4.46 12.66
CA PHE A 122 1.25 3.40 12.07
C PHE A 122 1.82 2.98 10.70
N PHE A 123 2.04 3.93 9.80
CA PHE A 123 2.59 3.63 8.49
C PHE A 123 4.05 3.13 8.53
N VAL A 124 4.83 3.59 9.49
CA VAL A 124 6.17 3.05 9.75
C VAL A 124 6.05 1.59 10.18
N ALA A 125 5.24 1.28 11.20
CA ALA A 125 5.05 -0.08 11.71
C ALA A 125 4.59 -1.06 10.62
N PHE A 126 3.56 -0.73 9.86
CA PHE A 126 3.07 -1.60 8.78
C PHE A 126 4.03 -1.78 7.62
N SER A 127 4.93 -0.81 7.39
CA SER A 127 6.00 -1.00 6.40
C SER A 127 7.16 -1.84 6.91
N ARG A 128 7.28 -2.06 8.22
CA ARG A 128 8.37 -2.85 8.82
C ARG A 128 8.03 -4.33 8.98
N ILE A 129 6.81 -4.74 8.69
CA ILE A 129 6.35 -6.12 8.82
C ILE A 129 5.97 -6.71 7.47
N VAL A 130 6.02 -8.03 7.35
CA VAL A 130 5.63 -8.80 6.15
C VAL A 130 4.11 -8.80 6.00
N GLN A 131 3.53 -7.71 5.53
CA GLN A 131 2.10 -7.60 5.29
C GLN A 131 1.76 -6.66 4.12
N TYR A 132 0.65 -6.95 3.43
CA TYR A 132 0.26 -6.30 2.18
C TYR A 132 0.00 -4.77 2.24
N GLN A 133 -0.21 -4.17 3.42
CA GLN A 133 -0.67 -2.78 3.55
C GLN A 133 0.31 -1.77 2.95
N SER A 134 1.61 -2.01 3.08
CA SER A 134 2.64 -1.13 2.50
C SER A 134 2.54 -1.06 0.97
N PHE A 135 2.26 -2.18 0.32
CA PHE A 135 2.00 -2.25 -1.12
C PHE A 135 0.67 -1.62 -1.49
N THR A 136 -0.39 -1.82 -0.70
CA THR A 136 -1.69 -1.18 -0.94
C THR A 136 -1.55 0.35 -0.96
N ILE A 137 -0.84 0.93 0.00
CA ILE A 137 -0.60 2.38 0.05
C ILE A 137 0.21 2.83 -1.17
N LEU A 138 1.29 2.12 -1.50
CA LEU A 138 2.13 2.43 -2.65
C LEU A 138 1.29 2.47 -3.94
N PHE A 139 0.51 1.42 -4.19
CA PHE A 139 -0.29 1.31 -5.42
C PHE A 139 -1.42 2.33 -5.46
N MET A 140 -2.08 2.64 -4.33
CA MET A 140 -3.07 3.72 -4.28
C MET A 140 -2.46 5.07 -4.68
N VAL A 141 -1.30 5.43 -4.10
CA VAL A 141 -0.64 6.71 -4.38
C VAL A 141 -0.09 6.73 -5.81
N LEU A 142 0.48 5.63 -6.28
CA LEU A 142 1.02 5.50 -7.63
C LEU A 142 -0.08 5.59 -8.69
N ALA A 143 -1.24 4.96 -8.46
CA ALA A 143 -2.39 5.05 -9.35
C ALA A 143 -2.86 6.51 -9.48
N LEU A 144 -3.01 7.23 -8.37
CA LEU A 144 -3.37 8.65 -8.39
C LEU A 144 -2.29 9.52 -9.04
N TYR A 145 -1.01 9.20 -8.83
CA TYR A 145 0.13 9.89 -9.45
C TYR A 145 0.10 9.73 -10.97
N MET A 146 -0.01 8.51 -11.47
CA MET A 146 -0.04 8.19 -12.90
C MET A 146 -1.28 8.78 -13.58
N LEU A 147 -2.44 8.70 -12.92
CA LEU A 147 -3.67 9.32 -13.39
C LEU A 147 -3.58 10.86 -13.41
N THR A 148 -2.87 11.46 -12.45
CA THR A 148 -2.59 12.91 -12.48
C THR A 148 -1.65 13.27 -13.63
N LEU A 149 -0.62 12.46 -13.89
CA LEU A 149 0.30 12.68 -15.00
C LEU A 149 -0.43 12.63 -16.34
N SER A 150 -1.34 11.68 -16.55
CA SER A 150 -2.13 11.59 -17.79
C SER A 150 -3.05 12.80 -18.02
N VAL A 151 -3.49 13.47 -16.94
CA VAL A 151 -4.31 14.68 -16.99
C VAL A 151 -3.47 15.94 -17.28
N LYS A 152 -2.25 16.01 -16.75
CA LYS A 152 -1.41 17.23 -16.79
C LYS A 152 -0.37 17.22 -17.90
N ARG A 153 0.12 16.06 -18.33
CA ARG A 153 1.18 15.92 -19.32
C ARG A 153 0.70 15.09 -20.51
N SER A 154 0.91 15.61 -21.73
CA SER A 154 0.51 14.94 -22.98
C SER A 154 1.22 13.61 -23.19
N GLU A 155 2.50 13.51 -22.81
CA GLU A 155 3.33 12.31 -22.90
C GLU A 155 2.78 11.09 -22.11
N TYR A 156 2.02 11.34 -21.04
CA TYR A 156 1.45 10.29 -20.19
C TYR A 156 -0.03 10.01 -20.44
N LYS A 157 -0.61 10.66 -21.46
CA LYS A 157 -2.06 10.64 -21.74
C LYS A 157 -2.66 9.23 -21.79
N HIS A 158 -1.95 8.28 -22.43
CA HIS A 158 -2.42 6.90 -22.58
C HIS A 158 -1.80 5.94 -21.55
N LYS A 159 -0.65 6.31 -20.96
CA LYS A 159 0.11 5.44 -20.05
C LYS A 159 -0.45 5.45 -18.63
N GLY A 160 -0.93 6.60 -18.16
CA GLY A 160 -1.46 6.71 -16.80
C GLY A 160 -2.83 6.06 -16.58
N MET A 161 -3.51 5.63 -17.65
CA MET A 161 -4.84 5.03 -17.60
C MET A 161 -4.83 3.54 -17.20
N ILE A 162 -3.70 2.85 -17.33
CA ILE A 162 -3.55 1.41 -16.99
C ILE A 162 -3.25 1.22 -15.49
N SER A 163 -3.73 2.13 -14.65
CA SER A 163 -3.45 2.08 -13.21
C SER A 163 -4.48 1.19 -12.51
N HIS A 164 -4.02 0.12 -11.87
CA HIS A 164 -4.88 -0.77 -11.09
C HIS A 164 -5.49 -0.04 -9.89
N TYR A 165 -6.82 -0.09 -9.74
CA TYR A 165 -7.55 0.61 -8.69
C TYR A 165 -7.86 -0.34 -7.52
N ASP A 166 -6.85 -0.88 -6.84
CA ASP A 166 -7.11 -1.92 -5.82
C ASP A 166 -7.68 -1.38 -4.49
N ALA A 167 -8.35 -0.22 -4.51
CA ALA A 167 -8.92 0.36 -3.32
C ALA A 167 -10.15 1.23 -3.64
N VAL A 168 -11.35 0.73 -3.31
CA VAL A 168 -12.64 1.47 -3.27
C VAL A 168 -12.48 2.85 -2.60
N PHE A 169 -11.61 2.87 -1.63
CA PHE A 169 -11.02 3.96 -0.89
C PHE A 169 -10.51 5.17 -1.68
N ILE A 170 -9.91 4.99 -2.85
CA ILE A 170 -9.49 6.11 -3.71
C ILE A 170 -10.47 6.37 -4.85
N LEU A 171 -11.55 5.60 -4.96
CA LEU A 171 -12.50 5.65 -6.07
C LEU A 171 -13.03 7.07 -6.33
N PRO A 172 -13.43 7.89 -5.33
CA PRO A 172 -13.90 9.24 -5.62
C PRO A 172 -12.86 10.12 -6.31
N PHE A 173 -11.57 9.96 -5.98
CA PHE A 173 -10.50 10.72 -6.62
C PHE A 173 -10.18 10.21 -8.00
N VAL A 174 -10.18 8.87 -8.17
CA VAL A 174 -10.03 8.24 -9.47
C VAL A 174 -11.13 8.71 -10.41
N MET A 175 -12.40 8.65 -9.97
CA MET A 175 -13.54 9.13 -10.73
C MET A 175 -13.40 10.61 -11.09
N TYR A 176 -13.06 11.47 -10.12
CA TYR A 176 -12.82 12.90 -10.38
C TYR A 176 -11.75 13.13 -11.45
N LEU A 177 -10.57 12.52 -11.30
CA LEU A 177 -9.46 12.70 -12.25
C LEU A 177 -9.80 12.10 -13.62
N MET A 178 -10.50 10.98 -13.68
CA MET A 178 -11.01 10.39 -14.92
C MET A 178 -12.01 11.30 -15.61
N SER A 179 -12.96 11.91 -14.89
CA SER A 179 -13.90 12.88 -15.46
C SER A 179 -13.17 14.10 -16.02
N VAL A 180 -12.16 14.61 -15.32
CA VAL A 180 -11.32 15.73 -15.80
C VAL A 180 -10.53 15.32 -17.05
N TRP A 181 -9.95 14.12 -17.04
CA TRP A 181 -9.22 13.57 -18.19
C TRP A 181 -10.14 13.44 -19.42
N LEU A 182 -11.33 12.86 -19.23
CA LEU A 182 -12.32 12.65 -20.29
C LEU A 182 -12.77 14.00 -20.87
N LYS A 183 -13.15 14.97 -20.03
CA LYS A 183 -13.56 16.31 -20.49
C LYS A 183 -12.50 17.00 -21.35
N ARG A 184 -11.22 16.84 -21.01
CA ARG A 184 -10.10 17.46 -21.74
C ARG A 184 -9.77 16.77 -23.06
N ASN A 185 -9.89 15.44 -23.09
CA ASN A 185 -9.37 14.63 -24.19
C ASN A 185 -10.46 14.17 -25.17
N PHE A 186 -11.70 13.99 -24.72
CA PHE A 186 -12.79 13.44 -25.53
C PHE A 186 -13.11 14.30 -26.75
N LYS A 187 -13.16 15.63 -26.60
CA LYS A 187 -13.40 16.55 -27.72
C LYS A 187 -12.20 16.71 -28.67
N LYS A 188 -10.99 16.42 -28.19
CA LYS A 188 -9.73 16.69 -28.93
C LYS A 188 -9.15 15.47 -29.62
N ASP A 189 -9.49 14.28 -29.15
CA ASP A 189 -8.90 13.03 -29.61
C ASP A 189 -9.92 11.89 -29.56
N PRO A 190 -10.44 11.43 -30.71
CA PRO A 190 -11.38 10.31 -30.76
C PRO A 190 -10.76 8.99 -30.26
N ARG A 191 -9.42 8.86 -30.20
CA ARG A 191 -8.73 7.69 -29.62
C ARG A 191 -8.75 7.67 -28.09
N ALA A 192 -9.17 8.76 -27.45
CA ALA A 192 -9.27 8.84 -25.99
C ALA A 192 -10.31 7.84 -25.46
N LEU A 193 -11.47 7.71 -26.11
CA LEU A 193 -12.49 6.74 -25.72
C LEU A 193 -11.98 5.30 -25.87
N LYS A 194 -11.32 4.99 -26.99
CA LYS A 194 -10.70 3.68 -27.21
C LYS A 194 -9.67 3.35 -26.12
N THR A 195 -8.82 4.32 -25.76
CA THR A 195 -7.82 4.14 -24.70
C THR A 195 -8.47 3.87 -23.35
N LEU A 196 -9.52 4.62 -23.01
CA LEU A 196 -10.27 4.45 -21.78
C LEU A 196 -10.92 3.06 -21.71
N ILE A 197 -11.60 2.66 -22.79
CA ILE A 197 -12.22 1.33 -22.89
C ILE A 197 -11.16 0.24 -22.72
N ILE A 198 -10.05 0.31 -23.47
CA ILE A 198 -8.96 -0.67 -23.35
C ILE A 198 -8.42 -0.73 -21.91
N SER A 199 -8.20 0.42 -21.26
CA SER A 199 -7.64 0.46 -19.91
C SER A 199 -8.61 -0.13 -18.88
N LEU A 200 -9.91 0.16 -19.02
CA LEU A 200 -10.96 -0.42 -18.18
C LEU A 200 -11.11 -1.92 -18.42
N THR A 201 -11.10 -2.36 -19.68
CA THR A 201 -11.17 -3.78 -20.04
C THR A 201 -9.96 -4.54 -19.53
N VAL A 202 -8.74 -4.02 -19.68
CA VAL A 202 -7.51 -4.65 -19.16
C VAL A 202 -7.55 -4.72 -17.63
N SER A 203 -7.95 -3.63 -16.96
CA SER A 203 -8.05 -3.62 -15.49
C SER A 203 -9.12 -4.58 -14.98
N ALA A 204 -10.29 -4.61 -15.63
CA ALA A 204 -11.37 -5.53 -15.32
C ALA A 204 -10.97 -6.99 -15.59
N ALA A 205 -10.30 -7.26 -16.71
CA ALA A 205 -9.82 -8.60 -17.04
C ALA A 205 -8.80 -9.11 -16.02
N LEU A 206 -7.86 -8.27 -15.58
CA LEU A 206 -6.89 -8.63 -14.54
C LEU A 206 -7.56 -8.93 -13.20
N LEU A 207 -8.54 -8.12 -12.79
CA LEU A 207 -9.33 -8.35 -11.58
C LEU A 207 -10.13 -9.65 -11.69
N LEU A 208 -10.90 -9.81 -12.77
CA LEU A 208 -11.77 -10.96 -12.98
C LEU A 208 -10.99 -12.27 -13.11
N ALA A 209 -9.80 -12.24 -13.73
CA ALA A 209 -8.93 -13.41 -13.84
C ALA A 209 -8.54 -14.01 -12.48
N PHE A 210 -8.48 -13.20 -11.42
CA PHE A 210 -8.23 -13.67 -10.06
C PHE A 210 -9.53 -13.89 -9.28
N TYR A 211 -10.46 -12.94 -9.32
CA TYR A 211 -11.66 -12.98 -8.47
C TYR A 211 -12.70 -13.99 -8.92
N ILE A 212 -12.83 -14.29 -10.21
CA ILE A 212 -13.73 -15.35 -10.68
C ILE A 212 -13.32 -16.71 -10.09
N PRO A 213 -12.09 -17.21 -10.29
CA PRO A 213 -11.71 -18.50 -9.71
C PRO A 213 -11.74 -18.49 -8.18
N PHE A 214 -11.36 -17.37 -7.54
CA PHE A 214 -11.40 -17.24 -6.08
C PHE A 214 -12.82 -17.39 -5.51
N VAL A 215 -13.83 -16.76 -6.12
CA VAL A 215 -15.22 -16.86 -5.68
C VAL A 215 -15.74 -18.28 -5.89
N LEU A 216 -15.38 -18.92 -7.01
CA LEU A 216 -15.77 -20.29 -7.31
C LEU A 216 -15.09 -21.32 -6.39
N SER A 217 -13.92 -20.99 -5.82
CA SER A 217 -13.15 -21.86 -4.94
C SER A 217 -13.27 -21.50 -3.45
N ILE A 218 -14.23 -20.66 -3.07
CA ILE A 218 -14.31 -20.16 -1.70
C ILE A 218 -14.64 -21.29 -0.72
N SER A 219 -13.81 -21.47 0.31
CA SER A 219 -14.03 -22.50 1.33
C SER A 219 -15.13 -22.10 2.33
N GLU A 220 -15.82 -23.08 2.90
CA GLU A 220 -16.82 -22.86 3.95
C GLU A 220 -16.26 -22.08 5.14
N SER A 221 -14.98 -22.29 5.48
CA SER A 221 -14.30 -21.56 6.56
C SER A 221 -14.15 -20.06 6.27
N THR A 222 -13.97 -19.69 5.01
CA THR A 222 -13.85 -18.30 4.59
C THR A 222 -15.24 -17.65 4.54
N LEU A 223 -16.24 -18.39 4.07
CA LEU A 223 -17.62 -17.93 4.02
C LEU A 223 -18.22 -17.73 5.42
N SER A 224 -18.00 -18.67 6.34
CA SER A 224 -18.43 -18.55 7.75
C SER A 224 -17.73 -17.38 8.44
N TYR A 225 -16.44 -17.18 8.15
CA TYR A 225 -15.67 -16.05 8.64
C TYR A 225 -16.21 -14.70 8.14
N TRP A 226 -16.56 -14.58 6.86
CA TRP A 226 -17.15 -13.35 6.30
C TRP A 226 -18.56 -13.11 6.82
N SER A 227 -19.38 -14.16 6.90
CA SER A 227 -20.72 -14.10 7.48
C SER A 227 -20.66 -13.55 8.91
N GLY A 228 -19.79 -14.10 9.75
CA GLY A 228 -19.58 -13.64 11.12
C GLY A 228 -19.05 -12.20 11.25
N ARG A 229 -18.43 -11.66 10.19
CA ARG A 229 -18.01 -10.25 10.14
C ARG A 229 -19.16 -9.31 9.79
N ILE A 230 -20.05 -9.74 8.91
CA ILE A 230 -21.22 -8.97 8.48
C ILE A 230 -22.29 -8.99 9.58
N SER A 231 -22.52 -10.15 10.22
CA SER A 231 -23.45 -10.29 11.35
C SER A 231 -22.96 -9.58 12.62
N GLY A 232 -21.66 -9.36 12.74
CA GLY A 232 -21.04 -8.70 13.89
C GLY A 232 -20.56 -9.66 14.98
N ASP A 233 -20.88 -10.96 14.88
CA ASP A 233 -20.53 -11.99 15.88
C ASP A 233 -19.01 -12.13 16.09
N VAL A 234 -18.22 -11.89 15.05
CA VAL A 234 -16.75 -11.98 15.07
C VAL A 234 -16.10 -10.58 15.19
N SER A 235 -16.89 -9.50 15.08
CA SER A 235 -16.44 -8.12 14.85
C SER A 235 -16.55 -7.17 16.06
N ALA A 236 -17.02 -7.65 17.20
CA ALA A 236 -17.25 -6.84 18.41
C ALA A 236 -15.98 -6.34 19.15
N LYS A 237 -14.93 -5.90 18.44
CA LYS A 237 -13.67 -5.39 19.03
C LYS A 237 -13.29 -3.99 18.56
N ILE A 238 -14.26 -3.07 18.51
CA ILE A 238 -14.01 -1.64 18.29
C ILE A 238 -13.01 -1.08 19.34
N SER A 239 -13.03 -1.62 20.56
CA SER A 239 -12.10 -1.29 21.64
C SER A 239 -10.64 -1.54 21.25
N SER A 240 -10.36 -2.65 20.57
CA SER A 240 -9.01 -3.03 20.18
C SER A 240 -8.45 -2.15 19.05
N SER A 241 -9.31 -1.63 18.17
CA SER A 241 -8.90 -0.64 17.14
C SER A 241 -8.56 0.72 17.71
N LYS A 242 -9.35 1.18 18.68
CA LYS A 242 -9.05 2.43 19.41
C LYS A 242 -7.73 2.31 20.17
N TYR A 243 -7.53 1.19 20.86
CA TYR A 243 -6.28 0.92 21.59
C TYR A 243 -5.07 0.97 20.66
N LEU A 244 -5.08 0.19 19.57
CA LEU A 244 -3.92 0.17 18.68
C LEU A 244 -3.64 1.52 18.03
N PHE A 245 -4.70 2.23 17.64
CA PHE A 245 -4.54 3.58 17.12
C PHE A 245 -3.87 4.51 18.14
N SER A 246 -4.27 4.44 19.41
CA SER A 246 -3.66 5.23 20.50
C SER A 246 -2.21 4.83 20.84
N VAL A 247 -1.82 3.58 20.57
CA VAL A 247 -0.44 3.11 20.76
C VAL A 247 0.50 3.68 19.70
N TYR A 248 0.06 3.72 18.44
CA TYR A 248 0.91 4.19 17.32
C TYR A 248 0.77 5.68 17.03
N GLN A 249 -0.22 6.36 17.61
CA GLN A 249 -0.45 7.78 17.42
C GLN A 249 -0.61 8.47 18.78
N PRO A 250 0.12 9.57 19.03
CA PRO A 250 -0.16 10.43 20.17
C PRO A 250 -1.63 10.88 20.17
N ILE A 251 -2.23 10.99 21.36
CA ILE A 251 -3.65 11.28 21.58
C ILE A 251 -4.15 12.48 20.76
N TYR A 252 -3.32 13.51 20.60
CA TYR A 252 -3.67 14.73 19.88
C TYR A 252 -3.57 14.65 18.36
N VAL A 253 -2.91 13.63 17.81
CA VAL A 253 -2.70 13.53 16.36
C VAL A 253 -4.03 13.35 15.61
N VAL A 254 -4.96 12.55 16.16
CA VAL A 254 -6.32 12.43 15.59
C VAL A 254 -7.03 13.77 15.59
N HIS A 255 -6.95 14.51 16.70
CA HIS A 255 -7.62 15.78 16.87
C HIS A 255 -7.09 16.82 15.88
N PHE A 256 -5.76 16.87 15.73
CA PHE A 256 -5.09 17.71 14.74
C PHE A 256 -5.54 17.36 13.31
N TYR A 257 -5.59 16.07 12.98
CA TYR A 257 -6.01 15.58 11.68
C TYR A 257 -7.49 15.90 11.37
N VAL A 258 -8.40 15.71 12.33
CA VAL A 258 -9.82 16.06 12.20
C VAL A 258 -9.97 17.57 12.03
N LEU A 259 -9.36 18.36 12.92
CA LEU A 259 -9.45 19.82 12.87
C LEU A 259 -8.97 20.36 11.52
N ALA A 260 -7.80 19.93 11.06
CA ALA A 260 -7.27 20.46 9.82
C ALA A 260 -7.98 19.89 8.57
N SER A 261 -8.69 18.76 8.68
CA SER A 261 -9.63 18.29 7.65
C SER A 261 -10.87 19.15 7.55
N LEU A 262 -11.47 19.50 8.70
CA LEU A 262 -12.62 20.41 8.77
C LEU A 262 -12.26 21.79 8.22
N LEU A 263 -11.08 22.31 8.58
CA LEU A 263 -10.56 23.56 8.02
C LEU A 263 -10.29 23.45 6.52
N GLY A 264 -9.83 22.29 6.04
CA GLY A 264 -9.69 21.96 4.63
C GLY A 264 -11.00 22.02 3.86
N LEU A 265 -12.03 21.37 4.40
CA LEU A 265 -13.39 21.36 3.85
C LEU A 265 -14.01 22.76 3.85
N ALA A 266 -13.90 23.48 4.96
CA ALA A 266 -14.39 24.85 5.07
C ALA A 266 -13.73 25.75 4.01
N PHE A 267 -12.41 25.65 3.83
CA PHE A 267 -11.70 26.40 2.79
C PHE A 267 -12.18 26.07 1.38
N LEU A 268 -12.39 24.78 1.07
CA LEU A 268 -12.93 24.35 -0.23
C LEU A 268 -14.36 24.86 -0.45
N TYR A 269 -15.19 24.80 0.59
CA TYR A 269 -16.54 25.35 0.57
C TYR A 269 -16.52 26.86 0.28
N TYR A 270 -15.77 27.66 1.05
CA TYR A 270 -15.66 29.10 0.81
C TYR A 270 -15.14 29.44 -0.59
N LYS A 271 -14.18 28.65 -1.10
CA LYS A 271 -13.65 28.82 -2.46
C LYS A 271 -14.70 28.48 -3.53
N ALA A 272 -15.51 27.44 -3.34
CA ALA A 272 -16.55 27.04 -4.27
C ALA A 272 -17.67 28.08 -4.39
N TYR A 273 -18.03 28.74 -3.30
CA TYR A 273 -19.04 29.81 -3.25
C TYR A 273 -18.50 31.22 -3.55
N GLY A 274 -17.23 31.35 -3.96
CA GLY A 274 -16.65 32.64 -4.38
C GLY A 274 -16.45 33.67 -3.26
N VAL A 275 -16.56 33.26 -1.99
CA VAL A 275 -16.41 34.16 -0.83
C VAL A 275 -14.93 34.49 -0.64
N LYS A 276 -14.59 35.80 -0.64
CA LYS A 276 -13.22 36.26 -0.40
C LYS A 276 -12.84 36.01 1.06
N LEU A 277 -11.90 35.08 1.29
CA LEU A 277 -11.31 34.87 2.62
C LEU A 277 -10.64 36.16 3.15
N PRO A 278 -10.72 36.44 4.47
CA PRO A 278 -10.05 37.59 5.08
C PRO A 278 -8.55 37.58 4.77
N LYS A 279 -8.01 38.70 4.24
CA LYS A 279 -6.59 38.82 3.84
C LYS A 279 -5.57 38.50 4.95
N LYS A 280 -5.98 38.56 6.23
CA LYS A 280 -5.12 38.27 7.40
C LYS A 280 -4.93 36.77 7.68
N ILE A 281 -5.73 35.87 7.09
CA ILE A 281 -5.59 34.44 7.32
C ILE A 281 -4.93 33.81 6.10
N ALA A 282 -3.61 33.63 6.15
CA ALA A 282 -2.80 32.96 5.14
C ALA A 282 -3.04 31.42 5.13
N PHE A 283 -4.30 30.98 5.13
CA PHE A 283 -4.72 29.57 5.20
C PHE A 283 -4.66 28.82 3.85
N LYS A 284 -4.16 29.46 2.79
CA LYS A 284 -4.18 28.91 1.42
C LYS A 284 -3.35 27.63 1.26
N SER A 285 -2.41 27.36 2.16
CA SER A 285 -1.51 26.20 2.11
C SER A 285 -1.80 25.12 3.15
N ALA A 286 -2.44 25.45 4.28
CA ALA A 286 -2.69 24.51 5.39
C ALA A 286 -3.97 23.66 5.18
N ALA A 287 -4.99 24.23 4.54
CA ALA A 287 -6.26 23.55 4.24
C ALA A 287 -6.13 22.44 3.18
N SER A 288 -5.29 22.64 2.15
CA SER A 288 -4.97 21.59 1.17
C SER A 288 -4.03 20.52 1.74
N LEU A 289 -3.28 20.87 2.79
CA LEU A 289 -2.26 20.05 3.45
C LEU A 289 -2.84 18.83 4.19
N VAL A 290 -4.04 19.01 4.77
CA VAL A 290 -4.64 18.00 5.65
C VAL A 290 -5.78 17.22 5.01
N PHE A 291 -6.46 17.80 4.02
CA PHE A 291 -7.50 17.08 3.29
C PHE A 291 -6.98 15.78 2.62
N TYR A 292 -5.74 15.78 2.13
CA TYR A 292 -5.16 14.62 1.46
C TYR A 292 -4.52 13.61 2.40
N THR A 293 -3.92 14.06 3.51
CA THR A 293 -3.49 13.14 4.57
C THR A 293 -4.73 12.45 5.14
N PHE A 294 -5.80 13.16 5.48
CA PHE A 294 -6.99 12.54 6.09
C PHE A 294 -7.77 11.61 5.17
N ARG A 295 -7.78 11.82 3.85
CA ARG A 295 -8.47 10.87 2.96
C ARG A 295 -7.65 9.60 2.67
N LEU A 296 -6.34 9.62 2.95
CA LEU A 296 -5.54 8.39 3.05
C LEU A 296 -5.62 7.78 4.47
N TYR A 297 -5.68 8.59 5.53
CA TYR A 297 -5.74 8.13 6.93
C TYR A 297 -7.12 7.64 7.38
N GLY A 298 -8.21 8.35 7.07
CA GLY A 298 -9.58 7.96 7.42
C GLY A 298 -10.05 6.72 6.66
N VAL A 299 -9.33 6.38 5.60
CA VAL A 299 -9.65 5.23 4.77
C VAL A 299 -8.83 4.00 5.15
N ALA A 300 -7.59 4.19 5.61
CA ALA A 300 -6.82 3.11 6.25
C ALA A 300 -7.19 2.88 7.73
N GLY A 301 -7.83 3.86 8.39
CA GLY A 301 -8.01 3.85 9.86
C GLY A 301 -9.44 4.02 10.40
N LEU A 302 -10.47 4.32 9.59
CA LEU A 302 -11.82 4.60 10.11
C LEU A 302 -12.97 3.79 9.49
N HIS A 303 -12.71 2.62 8.89
CA HIS A 303 -13.76 1.62 8.73
C HIS A 303 -13.65 0.52 9.79
N PRO A 304 -14.61 0.39 10.71
CA PRO A 304 -14.68 -0.66 11.73
C PRO A 304 -14.95 -2.07 11.17
N GLY A 305 -14.93 -2.24 9.84
CA GLY A 305 -15.22 -3.50 9.15
C GLY A 305 -14.03 -4.41 8.90
N ASN A 306 -12.81 -4.05 9.31
CA ASN A 306 -11.65 -4.93 9.19
C ASN A 306 -10.83 -5.02 10.51
N PRO A 307 -11.31 -5.81 11.49
CA PRO A 307 -10.70 -5.89 12.84
C PRO A 307 -9.35 -6.62 12.90
N HIS A 308 -8.74 -6.93 11.76
CA HIS A 308 -7.47 -7.64 11.68
C HIS A 308 -6.25 -6.82 12.11
N ILE A 309 -6.41 -5.52 12.32
CA ILE A 309 -5.36 -4.72 12.92
C ILE A 309 -5.21 -5.06 14.43
N CYS A 310 -6.19 -5.70 15.08
CA CYS A 310 -6.39 -5.45 16.51
C CYS A 310 -6.36 -6.64 17.47
N VAL A 311 -6.15 -7.89 17.05
CA VAL A 311 -6.42 -9.04 17.95
C VAL A 311 -5.19 -9.79 18.47
N TYR A 312 -3.97 -9.59 17.97
CA TYR A 312 -2.87 -10.50 18.35
C TYR A 312 -1.70 -9.91 19.16
N PHE A 313 -1.76 -8.65 19.58
CA PHE A 313 -0.73 -8.08 20.48
C PHE A 313 -1.05 -8.21 21.98
N ALA A 314 -2.23 -8.70 22.36
CA ALA A 314 -2.64 -8.88 23.75
C ALA A 314 -3.09 -10.31 23.99
N GLY A 315 -2.14 -11.21 24.23
CA GLY A 315 -2.42 -12.62 24.49
C GLY A 315 -1.18 -13.42 24.86
N ASN A 316 -0.34 -12.88 25.74
CA ASN A 316 0.69 -13.67 26.40
C ASN A 316 0.61 -13.41 27.91
N ASN A 317 -0.50 -13.84 28.50
CA ASN A 317 -0.56 -14.08 29.94
C ASN A 317 -0.33 -15.57 30.17
N TYR A 318 0.79 -15.82 30.85
CA TYR A 318 1.24 -17.06 31.42
C TYR A 318 0.10 -17.94 31.95
N HIS A 319 0.02 -19.16 31.43
CA HIS A 319 -0.27 -20.32 32.26
C HIS A 319 0.70 -21.44 31.88
N GLY A 320 1.60 -21.74 32.81
CA GLY A 320 2.53 -22.84 32.69
C GLY A 320 1.79 -24.18 32.71
N HIS A 321 2.13 -25.05 31.78
CA HIS A 321 1.98 -26.48 31.98
C HIS A 321 3.33 -27.16 31.76
N ARG A 322 3.77 -27.82 32.82
CA ARG A 322 4.96 -28.68 32.92
C ARG A 322 4.76 -29.97 32.11
N PHE A 323 5.87 -30.36 31.48
CA PHE A 323 6.37 -31.73 31.24
C PHE A 323 5.58 -32.73 30.39
N GLY A 324 6.29 -33.25 29.37
CA GLY A 324 6.05 -34.55 28.75
C GLY A 324 7.18 -34.89 27.76
N ARG A 325 8.20 -35.63 28.21
CA ARG A 325 9.29 -36.19 27.39
C ARG A 325 8.78 -37.30 26.46
N HIS A 326 9.42 -37.39 25.29
CA HIS A 326 9.66 -38.57 24.43
C HIS A 326 9.11 -38.47 23.00
N GLY A 327 9.99 -38.66 22.02
CA GLY A 327 9.63 -38.97 20.64
C GLY A 327 10.75 -38.65 19.65
N ARG A 328 11.48 -39.69 19.23
CA ARG A 328 12.65 -39.69 18.34
C ARG A 328 12.39 -39.06 16.96
N LEU A 329 13.38 -38.33 16.46
CA LEU A 329 13.61 -38.07 15.03
C LEU A 329 13.81 -39.38 14.26
N PRO A 330 13.46 -39.43 12.97
CA PRO A 330 14.26 -40.18 12.03
C PRO A 330 14.76 -39.35 10.83
N ASP A 331 15.82 -39.92 10.28
CA ASP A 331 16.86 -39.42 9.40
C ASP A 331 16.47 -38.86 8.03
N ARG A 332 17.39 -38.01 7.54
CA ARG A 332 17.54 -37.59 6.15
C ARG A 332 17.62 -38.78 5.20
N LYS A 333 16.90 -38.70 4.07
CA LYS A 333 17.39 -39.25 2.79
C LYS A 333 17.39 -38.18 1.71
N THR A 334 18.61 -37.88 1.28
CA THR A 334 18.98 -37.17 0.06
C THR A 334 18.40 -37.84 -1.18
N SER A 335 17.75 -37.05 -2.04
CA SER A 335 17.60 -37.37 -3.46
C SER A 335 17.77 -36.07 -4.25
N ARG A 336 18.95 -35.93 -4.86
CA ARG A 336 19.22 -35.00 -5.94
C ARG A 336 18.47 -35.50 -7.16
N ASN A 337 17.63 -34.68 -7.78
CA ASN A 337 17.41 -34.72 -9.23
C ASN A 337 17.06 -33.32 -9.72
N GLY A 338 17.95 -32.78 -10.54
CA GLY A 338 17.82 -31.46 -11.13
C GLY A 338 16.81 -31.46 -12.26
N PHE A 339 15.95 -30.45 -12.26
CA PHE A 339 15.21 -30.05 -13.45
C PHE A 339 15.59 -28.60 -13.78
N ARG A 340 16.38 -28.46 -14.85
CA ARG A 340 16.61 -27.18 -15.54
C ARG A 340 15.34 -26.86 -16.31
N LEU A 341 14.61 -25.83 -15.89
CA LEU A 341 13.67 -25.11 -16.74
C LEU A 341 14.21 -23.70 -16.94
N GLY A 342 14.84 -23.50 -18.10
CA GLY A 342 15.29 -22.19 -18.55
C GLY A 342 14.08 -21.35 -18.92
N ILE A 343 13.79 -20.34 -18.11
CA ILE A 343 12.94 -19.21 -18.48
C ILE A 343 13.86 -18.00 -18.58
N PRO A 344 13.92 -17.29 -19.72
CA PRO A 344 14.85 -16.17 -19.89
C PRO A 344 14.52 -15.05 -18.91
N SER A 345 15.52 -14.65 -18.13
CA SER A 345 15.50 -13.54 -17.16
C SER A 345 15.22 -12.15 -17.77
N HIS A 346 15.04 -12.06 -19.09
CA HIS A 346 14.78 -10.81 -19.82
C HIS A 346 13.30 -10.39 -19.88
N ILE A 347 12.35 -11.25 -19.47
CA ILE A 347 10.90 -10.93 -19.57
C ILE A 347 10.37 -10.22 -18.33
N ILE A 348 10.84 -10.58 -17.13
CA ILE A 348 10.34 -10.00 -15.87
C ILE A 348 10.94 -8.61 -15.61
N PHE A 349 12.18 -8.37 -16.04
CA PHE A 349 12.84 -7.06 -15.88
C PHE A 349 12.33 -6.00 -16.86
N ASN A 350 11.84 -6.40 -18.05
CA ASN A 350 11.28 -5.47 -19.02
C ASN A 350 9.88 -4.94 -18.64
N LEU A 351 9.11 -5.70 -17.85
CA LEU A 351 7.77 -5.28 -17.43
C LEU A 351 7.77 -4.16 -16.39
N TYR A 352 8.84 -3.94 -15.62
CA TYR A 352 8.92 -2.78 -14.70
C TYR A 352 9.52 -1.54 -15.35
N VAL A 353 10.47 -1.71 -16.30
CA VAL A 353 11.12 -0.60 -17.01
C VAL A 353 10.18 0.09 -18.01
N TYR A 354 9.16 -0.60 -18.51
CA TYR A 354 8.14 -0.01 -19.38
C TYR A 354 7.14 0.91 -18.65
N PHE A 355 6.98 0.79 -17.33
CA PHE A 355 5.94 1.49 -16.56
C PHE A 355 6.37 2.82 -15.93
N CYS A 356 7.67 3.14 -15.90
CA CYS A 356 8.15 4.39 -15.30
C CYS A 356 9.38 4.97 -16.05
N PRO A 357 9.17 5.82 -17.07
CA PRO A 357 10.26 6.47 -17.81
C PRO A 357 11.15 7.39 -16.95
N GLU A 358 10.68 7.83 -15.77
CA GLU A 358 11.47 8.67 -14.87
C GLU A 358 12.63 7.91 -14.21
N LEU A 359 12.56 6.57 -14.04
CA LEU A 359 13.68 5.76 -13.54
C LEU A 359 14.86 5.70 -14.55
N ARG A 360 14.58 5.85 -15.84
CA ARG A 360 15.60 5.89 -16.92
C ARG A 360 16.43 7.18 -16.95
N ARG A 361 16.08 8.18 -16.15
CA ARG A 361 16.90 9.40 -15.97
C ARG A 361 17.83 9.29 -14.75
N PHE A 362 17.74 8.20 -13.98
CA PHE A 362 18.51 7.96 -12.75
C PHE A 362 19.45 6.75 -12.83
N CYS A 363 19.29 5.89 -13.84
CA CYS A 363 20.33 4.97 -14.33
C CYS A 363 20.94 5.58 -15.59
#